data_AF-A0A094EIG7-F1
#
_entry.id   AF-A0A094EIG7-F1
#
_cell.length_a   1.000
_cell.length_b   1.000
_cell.length_c   1.000
_cell.angle_alpha   90.00
_cell.angle_beta   90.00
_cell.angle_gamma   90.00
#
_symmetry.space_group_name_H-M   'P 1'
#
loop_
_entity.id
_entity.type
_entity.pdbx_description
1 polymer ?
#
loop_
_entity_poly.entity_id
_entity_poly.type
_entity_poly.pdbx_seq_one_letter_code
_entity_poly.pdbx_strand_id
1 'polypeptide(L)'
;MPSPSSPPPPPVMGTAPPGNNSASPADRGTASWNEFEAAFKTEHTSHEQAFTPSLRGFDEIAWWKQEVKDVGLEVPHERWKGVSLDLLNIAHDLPRPLSTRSFPVLQGIAERVGVDADDGEFVVVTVPVDVKWDLWAGAVQGKYAAVERFRRVGAHVEWVMATASRAGGVLPGWLQDLSVPGVVAKDVDLYLKWEAEQRESRAEYASASDMGESLDTDEANDPGAPG
;
A
#
# COMPACT_ATOMS: atom_id res chain seq x y z
N MET A 1 -24.62 -21.40 18.56
CA MET A 1 -24.84 -20.02 18.06
C MET A 1 -23.47 -19.40 17.89
N PRO A 2 -23.06 -19.00 16.69
CA PRO A 2 -21.75 -18.37 16.50
C PRO A 2 -21.81 -16.93 17.02
N SER A 3 -20.81 -16.55 17.82
CA SER A 3 -20.63 -15.20 18.36
C SER A 3 -20.48 -14.18 17.22
N PRO A 4 -20.99 -12.94 17.38
CA PRO A 4 -20.72 -11.87 16.43
C PRO A 4 -19.21 -11.60 16.40
N SER A 5 -18.63 -11.64 15.19
CA SER A 5 -17.24 -11.27 14.98
C SER A 5 -17.07 -9.78 15.28
N SER A 6 -16.19 -9.45 16.22
CA SER A 6 -15.81 -8.06 16.49
C SER A 6 -15.21 -7.42 15.24
N PRO A 7 -15.47 -6.12 14.99
CA PRO A 7 -14.81 -5.40 13.91
C PRO A 7 -13.28 -5.37 14.13
N PRO A 8 -12.49 -5.36 13.05
CA PRO A 8 -11.03 -5.26 13.15
C PRO A 8 -10.62 -3.95 13.83
N PRO A 9 -9.51 -3.93 14.59
CA PRO A 9 -9.01 -2.71 15.22
C PRO A 9 -8.61 -1.66 14.16
N PRO A 10 -8.75 -0.35 14.45
CA PRO A 10 -8.31 0.69 13.54
C PRO A 10 -6.79 0.64 13.32
N PRO A 11 -6.29 1.08 12.15
CA PRO A 11 -4.86 1.16 11.88
C PRO A 11 -4.18 2.08 12.89
N VAL A 12 -3.00 1.67 13.35
CA VAL A 12 -2.18 2.41 14.32
C VAL A 12 -1.71 3.70 13.66
N MET A 13 -2.22 4.86 14.14
CA MET A 13 -1.77 6.17 13.67
C MET A 13 -0.28 6.37 13.96
N GLY A 14 0.56 6.20 12.95
CA GLY A 14 1.89 6.79 12.92
C GLY A 14 1.76 8.30 12.69
N THR A 15 2.26 9.11 13.61
CA THR A 15 2.27 10.58 13.46
C THR A 15 3.27 10.98 12.37
N ALA A 16 2.77 11.44 11.23
CA ALA A 16 3.60 12.04 10.18
C ALA A 16 4.16 13.40 10.64
N PRO A 17 5.42 13.74 10.32
CA PRO A 17 5.99 15.06 10.62
C PRO A 17 5.37 16.16 9.76
N PRO A 18 5.37 17.43 10.21
CA PRO A 18 4.63 18.51 9.57
C PRO A 18 5.33 18.99 8.29
N GLY A 19 4.84 18.50 7.15
CA GLY A 19 5.07 19.07 5.82
C GLY A 19 3.71 19.32 5.17
N ASN A 20 3.29 20.57 5.09
CA ASN A 20 1.95 20.97 4.65
C ASN A 20 1.75 20.68 3.14
N ASN A 21 0.95 19.68 2.80
CA ASN A 21 0.56 19.30 1.43
C ASN A 21 -0.71 18.43 1.42
N SER A 22 -1.70 18.74 2.26
CA SER A 22 -2.94 17.95 2.36
C SER A 22 -3.83 18.13 1.13
N ALA A 23 -4.15 17.03 0.44
CA ALA A 23 -5.32 16.98 -0.44
C ALA A 23 -6.58 17.08 0.44
N SER A 24 -7.53 17.95 0.08
CA SER A 24 -8.76 18.08 0.86
C SER A 24 -9.70 16.89 0.58
N PRO A 25 -10.61 16.53 1.52
CA PRO A 25 -11.62 15.49 1.29
C PRO A 25 -12.47 15.69 0.01
N ALA A 26 -12.55 16.93 -0.48
CA ALA A 26 -13.33 17.31 -1.66
C ALA A 26 -12.68 16.94 -3.01
N ASP A 27 -11.37 16.66 -3.06
CA ASP A 27 -10.66 16.45 -4.33
C ASP A 27 -10.62 14.96 -4.72
N ARG A 28 -11.81 14.39 -4.99
CA ARG A 28 -11.95 13.01 -5.50
C ARG A 28 -11.10 12.82 -6.76
N GLY A 29 -10.34 11.72 -6.83
CA GLY A 29 -9.43 11.44 -7.95
C GLY A 29 -8.04 12.07 -7.80
N THR A 30 -7.66 12.51 -6.58
CA THR A 30 -6.32 13.02 -6.28
C THR A 30 -5.75 12.37 -5.02
N ALA A 31 -4.42 12.31 -4.94
CA ALA A 31 -3.67 11.95 -3.75
C ALA A 31 -2.43 12.83 -3.61
N SER A 32 -2.14 13.23 -2.36
CA SER A 32 -0.96 13.98 -1.98
C SER A 32 0.28 13.09 -1.94
N TRP A 33 1.46 13.72 -1.97
CA TRP A 33 2.73 13.00 -1.83
C TRP A 33 2.79 12.12 -0.56
N ASN A 34 2.31 12.64 0.57
CA ASN A 34 2.33 11.90 1.84
C ASN A 34 1.41 10.66 1.79
N GLU A 35 0.28 10.75 1.08
CA GLU A 35 -0.63 9.61 0.90
C GLU A 35 0.00 8.55 -0.01
N PHE A 36 0.74 8.96 -1.06
CA PHE A 36 1.52 8.03 -1.88
C PHE A 36 2.66 7.37 -1.08
N GLU A 37 3.39 8.11 -0.25
CA GLU A 37 4.42 7.51 0.61
C GLU A 37 3.82 6.56 1.66
N ALA A 38 2.71 6.91 2.29
CA ALA A 38 2.04 6.00 3.22
C ALA A 38 1.59 4.71 2.51
N ALA A 39 0.92 4.86 1.36
CA ALA A 39 0.37 3.75 0.61
C ALA A 39 1.43 2.83 0.02
N PHE A 40 2.46 3.37 -0.65
CA PHE A 40 3.39 2.57 -1.46
C PHE A 40 4.79 2.40 -0.86
N LYS A 41 5.20 3.24 0.10
CA LYS A 41 6.52 3.15 0.74
C LYS A 41 6.45 2.48 2.11
N THR A 42 5.38 2.73 2.87
CA THR A 42 5.30 2.33 4.29
C THR A 42 4.49 1.04 4.47
N GLU A 43 3.37 0.94 3.77
CA GLU A 43 2.37 -0.12 3.97
C GLU A 43 1.91 -0.71 2.62
N HIS A 44 2.88 -0.95 1.73
CA HIS A 44 2.63 -1.28 0.32
C HIS A 44 1.65 -2.45 0.12
N THR A 45 1.97 -3.62 0.65
CA THR A 45 1.19 -4.84 0.39
C THR A 45 -0.16 -4.85 1.10
N SER A 46 -0.25 -4.26 2.29
CA SER A 46 -1.53 -4.13 3.02
C SER A 46 -2.47 -3.15 2.33
N HIS A 47 -1.96 -2.05 1.78
CA HIS A 47 -2.76 -1.14 0.98
C HIS A 47 -3.17 -1.75 -0.36
N GLU A 48 -2.25 -2.42 -1.04
CA GLU A 48 -2.54 -3.11 -2.31
C GLU A 48 -3.69 -4.12 -2.15
N GLN A 49 -3.72 -4.88 -1.04
CA GLN A 49 -4.84 -5.76 -0.73
C GLN A 49 -6.17 -5.01 -0.58
N ALA A 50 -6.16 -3.81 0.01
CA ALA A 50 -7.37 -3.06 0.31
C ALA A 50 -8.04 -2.48 -0.95
N PHE A 51 -7.27 -2.07 -1.95
CA PHE A 51 -7.81 -1.47 -3.18
C PHE A 51 -7.81 -2.40 -4.39
N THR A 52 -7.11 -3.55 -4.36
CA THR A 52 -7.04 -4.48 -5.51
C THR A 52 -8.03 -5.65 -5.33
N PRO A 53 -9.17 -5.67 -6.04
CA PRO A 53 -10.21 -6.68 -5.82
C PRO A 53 -9.78 -8.12 -6.15
N SER A 54 -8.73 -8.27 -6.95
CA SER A 54 -8.20 -9.58 -7.32
C SER A 54 -7.26 -10.18 -6.27
N LEU A 55 -6.72 -9.37 -5.35
CA LEU A 55 -5.75 -9.81 -4.35
C LEU A 55 -6.51 -10.52 -3.22
N ARG A 56 -6.42 -11.86 -3.18
CA ARG A 56 -7.05 -12.69 -2.15
C ARG A 56 -6.40 -12.46 -0.79
N GLY A 57 -5.07 -12.42 -0.76
CA GLY A 57 -4.27 -12.11 0.42
C GLY A 57 -2.79 -12.33 0.16
N PHE A 58 -1.99 -12.20 1.20
CA PHE A 58 -0.56 -12.41 1.15
C PHE A 58 -0.05 -13.03 2.45
N ASP A 59 1.07 -13.75 2.36
CA ASP A 59 1.86 -14.17 3.52
C ASP A 59 3.18 -13.38 3.53
N GLU A 60 3.50 -12.77 4.67
CA GLU A 60 4.82 -12.21 4.92
C GLU A 60 5.74 -13.30 5.49
N ILE A 61 6.76 -13.67 4.72
CA ILE A 61 7.63 -14.82 5.01
C ILE A 61 8.86 -14.39 5.81
N ALA A 62 9.46 -13.26 5.43
CA ALA A 62 10.60 -12.64 6.10
C ALA A 62 10.71 -11.17 5.71
N TRP A 63 11.36 -10.36 6.54
CA TRP A 63 11.61 -8.95 6.29
C TRP A 63 13.00 -8.56 6.77
N TRP A 64 13.58 -7.55 6.12
CA TRP A 64 14.82 -6.91 6.52
C TRP A 64 14.61 -5.41 6.44
N LYS A 65 14.59 -4.77 7.60
CA LYS A 65 14.44 -3.31 7.71
C LYS A 65 15.61 -2.73 8.49
N GLN A 66 15.93 -3.33 9.64
CA GLN A 66 17.04 -2.86 10.48
C GLN A 66 18.40 -3.31 9.93
N GLU A 67 18.45 -4.47 9.30
CA GLU A 67 19.65 -5.09 8.75
C GLU A 67 20.15 -4.35 7.51
N VAL A 68 19.25 -3.68 6.81
CA VAL A 68 19.52 -2.96 5.55
C VAL A 68 19.37 -1.43 5.67
N LYS A 69 19.03 -0.90 6.85
CA LYS A 69 18.79 0.54 7.06
C LYS A 69 19.95 1.44 6.65
N ASP A 70 21.18 0.95 6.82
CA ASP A 70 22.42 1.70 6.55
C ASP A 70 22.95 1.42 5.12
N VAL A 71 22.25 0.60 4.34
CA VAL A 71 22.60 0.34 2.94
C VAL A 71 22.33 1.62 2.13
N GLY A 72 23.40 2.16 1.55
CA GLY A 72 23.33 3.16 0.50
C GLY A 72 23.67 2.52 -0.85
N LEU A 73 22.87 2.78 -1.86
CA LEU A 73 23.12 2.35 -3.23
C LEU A 73 23.66 3.53 -4.03
N GLU A 74 24.84 3.36 -4.61
CA GLU A 74 25.42 4.34 -5.52
C GLU A 74 25.30 3.83 -6.95
N VAL A 75 24.61 4.60 -7.77
CA VAL A 75 24.46 4.39 -9.22
C VAL A 75 25.00 5.64 -9.93
N PRO A 76 25.41 5.55 -11.21
CA PRO A 76 25.93 6.71 -11.91
C PRO A 76 24.96 7.90 -11.81
N HIS A 77 25.43 9.01 -11.24
CA HIS A 77 24.68 10.26 -11.02
C HIS A 77 23.54 10.21 -10.00
N GLU A 78 23.39 9.11 -9.25
CA GLU A 78 22.29 8.93 -8.32
C GLU A 78 22.74 8.22 -7.04
N ARG A 79 22.12 8.57 -5.92
CA ARG A 79 22.30 7.88 -4.65
C ARG A 79 20.94 7.55 -4.06
N TRP A 80 20.84 6.34 -3.52
CA TRP A 80 19.64 5.84 -2.89
C TRP A 80 19.93 5.33 -1.47
N LYS A 81 18.95 5.44 -0.58
CA LYS A 81 19.01 5.02 0.83
C LYS A 81 17.65 4.49 1.29
N GLY A 82 17.50 4.27 2.59
CA GLY A 82 16.21 3.89 3.20
C GLY A 82 15.74 2.53 2.71
N VAL A 83 16.68 1.60 2.48
CA VAL A 83 16.35 0.31 1.89
C VAL A 83 15.52 -0.52 2.87
N SER A 84 14.41 -1.07 2.40
CA SER A 84 13.67 -2.14 3.07
C SER A 84 13.46 -3.30 2.11
N LEU A 85 13.41 -4.53 2.63
CA LEU A 85 13.14 -5.74 1.87
C LEU A 85 12.08 -6.58 2.58
N ASP A 86 11.09 -7.03 1.84
CA ASP A 86 10.03 -7.92 2.32
C ASP A 86 9.92 -9.12 1.37
N LEU A 87 10.00 -10.34 1.92
CA LEU A 87 9.80 -11.59 1.21
C LEU A 87 8.35 -12.02 1.41
N LEU A 88 7.59 -11.98 0.33
CA LEU A 88 6.14 -12.11 0.34
C LEU A 88 5.71 -13.28 -0.55
N ASN A 89 4.53 -13.82 -0.25
CA ASN A 89 3.82 -14.69 -1.17
C ASN A 89 2.40 -14.16 -1.37
N ILE A 90 2.14 -13.57 -2.54
CA ILE A 90 0.89 -12.85 -2.83
C ILE A 90 -0.04 -13.76 -3.63
N ALA A 91 -1.30 -13.87 -3.22
CA ALA A 91 -2.31 -14.70 -3.87
C ALA A 91 -3.36 -13.84 -4.59
N HIS A 92 -3.59 -14.10 -5.88
CA HIS A 92 -4.63 -13.47 -6.68
C HIS A 92 -5.69 -14.47 -7.13
N ASP A 93 -6.96 -14.10 -6.94
CA ASP A 93 -8.08 -14.81 -7.53
C ASP A 93 -8.25 -14.43 -9.00
N LEU A 94 -8.32 -15.45 -9.85
CA LEU A 94 -8.65 -15.30 -11.26
C LEU A 94 -10.15 -15.57 -11.48
N PRO A 95 -10.75 -15.06 -12.57
CA PRO A 95 -12.13 -15.39 -12.92
C PRO A 95 -12.34 -16.90 -12.95
N ARG A 96 -13.41 -17.37 -12.32
CA ARG A 96 -13.78 -18.79 -12.34
C ARG A 96 -13.95 -19.26 -13.79
N PRO A 97 -13.53 -20.49 -14.15
CA PRO A 97 -13.13 -21.60 -13.28
C PRO A 97 -11.62 -21.71 -13.00
N LEU A 98 -10.85 -20.63 -13.16
CA LEU A 98 -9.39 -20.68 -13.03
C LEU A 98 -8.96 -20.74 -11.57
N SER A 99 -7.91 -21.52 -11.29
CA SER A 99 -7.30 -21.57 -9.95
C SER A 99 -6.64 -20.23 -9.59
N THR A 100 -6.67 -19.91 -8.31
CA THR A 100 -5.86 -18.85 -7.69
C THR A 100 -4.39 -18.94 -8.14
N ARG A 101 -3.73 -17.79 -8.26
CA ARG A 101 -2.30 -17.69 -8.53
C ARG A 101 -1.55 -17.19 -7.32
N SER A 102 -0.46 -17.86 -6.97
CA SER A 102 0.48 -17.41 -5.95
C SER A 102 1.75 -16.86 -6.59
N PHE A 103 2.25 -15.76 -6.07
CA PHE A 103 3.44 -15.07 -6.56
C PHE A 103 4.40 -14.85 -5.40
N PRO A 104 5.39 -15.74 -5.22
CA PRO A 104 6.49 -15.51 -4.30
C PRO A 104 7.41 -14.43 -4.85
N VAL A 105 7.60 -13.36 -4.07
CA VAL A 105 8.36 -12.18 -4.49
C VAL A 105 9.23 -11.64 -3.37
N LEU A 106 10.38 -11.07 -3.75
CA LEU A 106 11.14 -10.18 -2.89
C LEU A 106 10.80 -8.76 -3.35
N GLN A 107 10.15 -8.01 -2.49
CA GLN A 107 9.84 -6.60 -2.69
C GLN A 107 10.89 -5.76 -1.95
N GLY A 108 11.43 -4.76 -2.64
CA GLY A 108 12.41 -3.85 -2.08
C GLY A 108 12.03 -2.41 -2.35
N ILE A 109 12.29 -1.54 -1.38
CA ILE A 109 12.00 -0.11 -1.48
C ILE A 109 13.30 0.66 -1.27
N ALA A 110 13.50 1.75 -2.00
CA ALA A 110 14.60 2.68 -1.76
C ALA A 110 14.19 4.11 -2.11
N GLU A 111 14.70 5.08 -1.37
CA GLU A 111 14.48 6.51 -1.61
C GLU A 111 15.71 7.17 -2.23
N ARG A 112 15.50 8.08 -3.18
CA ARG A 112 16.58 8.85 -3.78
C ARG A 112 16.99 9.96 -2.84
N VAL A 113 18.29 10.20 -2.73
CA VAL A 113 18.87 11.26 -1.89
C VAL A 113 19.91 12.06 -2.68
N GLY A 114 20.04 13.34 -2.37
CA GLY A 114 21.00 14.24 -3.02
C GLY A 114 20.39 15.60 -3.36
N VAL A 115 21.20 16.50 -3.90
CA VAL A 115 20.83 17.91 -4.17
C VAL A 115 19.66 18.03 -5.16
N ASP A 116 19.53 17.08 -6.09
CA ASP A 116 18.43 17.06 -7.07
C ASP A 116 17.26 16.14 -6.63
N ALA A 117 17.25 15.69 -5.37
CA ALA A 117 16.22 14.81 -4.80
C ALA A 117 15.32 15.54 -3.78
N ASP A 118 15.49 16.86 -3.60
CA ASP A 118 14.77 17.67 -2.61
C ASP A 118 13.24 17.67 -2.81
N ASP A 119 12.76 17.25 -3.98
CA ASP A 119 11.32 17.10 -4.25
C ASP A 119 10.74 15.76 -3.77
N GLY A 120 11.56 14.74 -3.49
CA GLY A 120 11.10 13.41 -3.06
C GLY A 120 10.94 12.45 -4.24
N GLU A 121 11.62 11.30 -4.13
CA GLU A 121 11.58 10.24 -5.12
C GLU A 121 11.88 8.90 -4.46
N PHE A 122 11.10 7.86 -4.76
CA PHE A 122 11.36 6.50 -4.30
C PHE A 122 11.00 5.47 -5.37
N VAL A 123 11.60 4.30 -5.24
CA VAL A 123 11.32 3.13 -6.09
C VAL A 123 10.84 1.96 -5.25
N VAL A 124 9.92 1.20 -5.81
CA VAL A 124 9.53 -0.13 -5.34
C VAL A 124 9.90 -1.12 -6.43
N VAL A 125 10.70 -2.11 -6.07
CA VAL A 125 11.19 -3.14 -6.99
C VAL A 125 10.75 -4.49 -6.46
N THR A 126 9.97 -5.20 -7.27
CA THR A 126 9.46 -6.52 -6.93
C THR A 126 10.07 -7.53 -7.90
N VAL A 127 10.77 -8.54 -7.37
CA VAL A 127 11.39 -9.60 -8.18
C VAL A 127 10.86 -10.97 -7.78
N PRO A 128 10.67 -11.90 -8.73
CA PRO A 128 10.14 -13.22 -8.42
C PRO A 128 11.20 -14.06 -7.70
N VAL A 129 10.79 -14.84 -6.71
CA VAL A 129 11.65 -15.79 -6.00
C VAL A 129 11.28 -17.21 -6.39
N ASP A 130 12.28 -18.02 -6.75
CA ASP A 130 12.07 -19.43 -7.08
C ASP A 130 12.06 -20.27 -5.81
N VAL A 131 10.87 -20.64 -5.37
CA VAL A 131 10.59 -21.38 -4.14
C VAL A 131 9.53 -22.43 -4.40
N LYS A 132 9.45 -23.43 -3.51
CA LYS A 132 8.46 -24.51 -3.55
C LYS A 132 7.60 -24.49 -2.29
N TRP A 133 6.94 -23.37 -2.04
CA TRP A 133 6.04 -23.22 -0.91
C TRP A 133 4.62 -23.67 -1.27
N ASP A 134 3.96 -24.35 -0.34
CA ASP A 134 2.56 -24.75 -0.45
C ASP A 134 1.74 -24.02 0.63
N LEU A 135 1.65 -22.70 0.48
CA LEU A 135 0.95 -21.83 1.42
C LEU A 135 -0.53 -21.63 1.04
N TRP A 136 -0.86 -21.80 -0.24
CA TRP A 136 -2.21 -21.62 -0.77
C TRP A 136 -2.66 -22.87 -1.50
N ALA A 137 -3.51 -23.66 -0.82
CA ALA A 137 -3.98 -24.94 -1.34
C ALA A 137 -4.61 -24.80 -2.74
N GLY A 138 -4.05 -25.54 -3.71
CA GLY A 138 -4.52 -25.56 -5.09
C GLY A 138 -4.17 -24.32 -5.93
N ALA A 139 -3.38 -23.38 -5.39
CA ALA A 139 -2.87 -22.26 -6.15
C ALA A 139 -1.79 -22.73 -7.15
N VAL A 140 -1.76 -22.10 -8.31
CA VAL A 140 -0.69 -22.30 -9.30
C VAL A 140 0.32 -21.17 -9.13
N GLN A 141 1.59 -21.51 -8.96
CA GLN A 141 2.64 -20.52 -8.82
C GLN A 141 2.90 -19.80 -10.14
N GLY A 142 2.73 -18.48 -10.13
CA GLY A 142 3.13 -17.58 -11.19
C GLY A 142 4.49 -16.94 -10.89
N LYS A 143 4.98 -16.16 -11.86
CA LYS A 143 6.15 -15.29 -11.68
C LYS A 143 5.75 -13.88 -12.07
N TYR A 144 6.14 -12.91 -11.26
CA TYR A 144 5.85 -11.50 -11.47
C TYR A 144 7.09 -10.69 -11.09
N ALA A 145 7.40 -9.70 -11.92
CA ALA A 145 8.40 -8.69 -11.64
C ALA A 145 7.79 -7.32 -11.92
N ALA A 146 8.09 -6.33 -11.09
CA ALA A 146 7.70 -4.96 -11.33
C ALA A 146 8.73 -3.96 -10.80
N VAL A 147 8.73 -2.80 -11.43
CA VAL A 147 9.43 -1.61 -10.96
C VAL A 147 8.43 -0.48 -10.99
N GLU A 148 8.28 0.18 -9.86
CA GLU A 148 7.47 1.37 -9.70
C GLU A 148 8.35 2.50 -9.21
N ARG A 149 8.25 3.65 -9.85
CA ARG A 149 8.96 4.87 -9.46
C ARG A 149 7.95 5.97 -9.22
N PHE A 150 8.06 6.56 -8.05
CA PHE A 150 7.26 7.70 -7.62
C PHE A 150 8.17 8.90 -7.47
N ARG A 151 7.81 10.01 -8.09
CA ARG A 151 8.59 11.25 -8.04
C ARG A 151 7.67 12.44 -7.93
N ARG A 152 7.98 13.36 -7.03
CA ARG A 152 7.27 14.63 -6.99
C ARG A 152 7.72 15.52 -8.16
N VAL A 153 6.76 16.15 -8.82
CA VAL A 153 6.98 17.09 -9.91
C VAL A 153 6.13 18.33 -9.63
N GLY A 154 6.72 19.29 -8.93
CA GLY A 154 6.01 20.48 -8.44
C GLY A 154 4.90 20.11 -7.45
N ALA A 155 3.64 20.36 -7.85
CA ALA A 155 2.45 20.03 -7.07
C ALA A 155 1.88 18.63 -7.38
N HIS A 156 2.46 17.91 -8.35
CA HIS A 156 1.98 16.61 -8.81
C HIS A 156 2.90 15.48 -8.37
N VAL A 157 2.36 14.26 -8.43
CA VAL A 157 3.12 13.02 -8.30
C VAL A 157 3.17 12.35 -9.67
N GLU A 158 4.37 12.06 -10.15
CA GLU A 158 4.62 11.20 -11.30
C GLU A 158 4.79 9.77 -10.79
N TRP A 159 3.97 8.85 -11.30
CA TRP A 159 4.09 7.41 -11.08
C TRP A 159 4.41 6.72 -12.41
N VAL A 160 5.57 6.09 -12.49
CA VAL A 160 6.00 5.28 -13.63
C VAL A 160 6.10 3.84 -13.17
N MET A 161 5.36 2.94 -13.81
CA MET A 161 5.39 1.51 -13.54
C MET A 161 5.80 0.73 -14.79
N ALA A 162 6.62 -0.30 -14.59
CA ALA A 162 6.89 -1.33 -15.58
C ALA A 162 6.70 -2.71 -14.92
N THR A 163 5.87 -3.53 -15.52
CA THR A 163 5.48 -4.83 -14.96
C THR A 163 5.68 -5.91 -16.02
N ALA A 164 6.17 -7.08 -15.58
CA ALA A 164 6.25 -8.27 -16.39
C ALA A 164 5.73 -9.45 -15.57
N SER A 165 4.77 -10.20 -16.12
CA SER A 165 4.15 -11.30 -15.40
C SER A 165 3.96 -12.53 -16.27
N ARG A 166 3.97 -13.68 -15.62
CA ARG A 166 3.61 -14.98 -16.19
C ARG A 166 2.80 -15.73 -15.15
N ALA A 167 1.49 -15.77 -15.36
CA ALA A 167 0.58 -16.43 -14.43
C ALA A 167 0.78 -17.97 -14.35
N GLY A 168 1.46 -18.59 -15.32
CA GLY A 168 1.74 -20.03 -15.30
C GLY A 168 0.49 -20.92 -15.50
N GLY A 169 0.70 -22.22 -15.68
CA GLY A 169 -0.37 -23.17 -16.04
C GLY A 169 -0.89 -23.03 -17.47
N VAL A 170 -2.02 -23.70 -17.77
CA VAL A 170 -2.66 -23.65 -19.09
C VAL A 170 -3.71 -22.52 -19.09
N LEU A 171 -3.27 -21.31 -19.41
CA LEU A 171 -4.13 -20.15 -19.58
C LEU A 171 -4.21 -19.72 -21.05
N PRO A 172 -5.39 -19.28 -21.54
CA PRO A 172 -5.48 -18.59 -22.82
C PRO A 172 -4.47 -17.43 -22.87
N GLY A 173 -3.85 -17.20 -24.03
CA GLY A 173 -2.77 -16.19 -24.18
C GLY A 173 -3.19 -14.79 -23.74
N TRP A 174 -4.46 -14.41 -23.94
CA TRP A 174 -5.02 -13.11 -23.54
C TRP A 174 -5.08 -12.90 -22.01
N LEU A 175 -4.96 -13.96 -21.22
CA LEU A 175 -5.03 -13.94 -19.76
C LEU A 175 -3.69 -14.31 -19.10
N GLN A 176 -2.68 -14.62 -19.92
CA GLN A 176 -1.38 -15.07 -19.43
C GLN A 176 -0.51 -13.90 -18.93
N ASP A 177 -0.83 -12.69 -19.39
CA ASP A 177 -0.13 -11.45 -19.11
C ASP A 177 -1.04 -10.48 -18.34
N LEU A 178 -0.74 -10.29 -17.05
CA LEU A 178 -1.39 -9.30 -16.19
C LEU A 178 -0.77 -7.90 -16.32
N SER A 179 0.27 -7.72 -17.15
CA SER A 179 0.98 -6.45 -17.35
C SER A 179 0.40 -5.57 -18.47
N VAL A 180 -0.76 -5.93 -19.02
CA VAL A 180 -1.40 -5.17 -20.09
C VAL A 180 -1.74 -3.75 -19.58
N PRO A 181 -1.46 -2.67 -20.34
CA PRO A 181 -1.63 -1.28 -19.89
C PRO A 181 -2.97 -0.93 -19.24
N GLY A 182 -4.06 -1.59 -19.66
CA GLY A 182 -5.40 -1.39 -19.09
C GLY A 182 -5.63 -2.03 -17.72
N VAL A 183 -4.72 -2.87 -17.23
CA VAL A 183 -4.71 -3.38 -15.85
C VAL A 183 -4.01 -2.38 -14.94
N VAL A 184 -2.81 -1.93 -15.33
CA VAL A 184 -2.03 -0.91 -14.60
C VAL A 184 -2.80 0.40 -14.41
N ALA A 185 -3.51 0.85 -15.45
CA ALA A 185 -4.33 2.07 -15.34
C ALA A 185 -5.48 1.94 -14.32
N LYS A 186 -5.99 0.73 -14.08
CA LYS A 186 -7.03 0.51 -13.06
C LYS A 186 -6.48 0.62 -11.65
N ASP A 187 -5.23 0.26 -11.43
CA ASP A 187 -4.62 0.31 -10.09
C ASP A 187 -4.54 1.77 -9.60
N VAL A 188 -4.30 2.72 -10.52
CA VAL A 188 -4.37 4.17 -10.25
C VAL A 188 -5.78 4.58 -9.82
N ASP A 189 -6.81 4.23 -10.61
CA ASP A 189 -8.20 4.61 -10.33
C ASP A 189 -8.70 3.97 -9.02
N LEU A 190 -8.33 2.71 -8.77
CA LEU A 190 -8.67 1.97 -7.56
C LEU A 190 -8.03 2.61 -6.33
N TYR A 191 -6.74 2.93 -6.39
CA TYR A 191 -6.03 3.61 -5.30
C TYR A 191 -6.65 4.98 -4.99
N LEU A 192 -6.85 5.82 -6.01
CA LEU A 192 -7.39 7.18 -5.82
C LEU A 192 -8.83 7.16 -5.27
N LYS A 193 -9.63 6.17 -5.67
CA LYS A 193 -10.96 5.96 -5.13
C LYS A 193 -10.90 5.53 -3.66
N TRP A 194 -10.05 4.55 -3.35
CA TRP A 194 -9.88 4.04 -2.00
C TRP A 194 -9.37 5.14 -1.05
N GLU A 195 -8.39 5.95 -1.46
CA GLU A 195 -7.87 7.04 -0.62
C GLU A 195 -8.94 8.10 -0.34
N ALA A 196 -9.80 8.41 -1.33
CA ALA A 196 -10.93 9.30 -1.10
C ALA A 196 -11.90 8.75 -0.04
N GLU A 197 -12.19 7.44 -0.07
CA GLU A 197 -13.01 6.76 0.95
C GLU A 197 -12.33 6.78 2.33
N GLN A 198 -11.00 6.62 2.39
CA GLN A 198 -10.25 6.73 3.66
C GLN A 198 -10.29 8.14 4.25
N ARG A 199 -10.20 9.19 3.42
CA ARG A 199 -10.35 10.58 3.91
C ARG A 199 -11.72 10.82 4.52
N GLU A 200 -12.78 10.33 3.87
CA GLU A 200 -14.15 10.42 4.39
C GLU A 200 -14.26 9.74 5.76
N SER A 201 -13.74 8.50 5.88
CA SER A 201 -13.75 7.76 7.14
C SER A 201 -12.93 8.46 8.25
N ARG A 202 -11.74 9.00 7.93
CA ARG A 202 -10.93 9.76 8.91
C ARG A 202 -11.64 11.02 9.38
N ALA A 203 -12.33 11.73 8.49
CA ALA A 203 -13.08 12.93 8.84
C ALA A 203 -14.30 12.62 9.72
N GLU A 204 -15.06 11.56 9.40
CA GLU A 204 -16.16 11.08 10.22
C GLU A 204 -15.69 10.69 11.63
N TYR A 205 -14.59 9.94 11.73
CA TYR A 205 -14.02 9.55 13.02
C TYR A 205 -13.57 10.74 13.85
N ALA A 206 -12.84 11.68 13.23
CA ALA A 206 -12.39 12.91 13.90
C ALA A 206 -13.58 13.74 14.44
N SER A 207 -14.67 13.82 13.67
CA SER A 207 -15.89 14.51 14.12
C SER A 207 -16.60 13.77 15.25
N ALA A 208 -16.59 12.43 15.25
CA ALA A 208 -17.20 11.62 16.30
C ALA A 208 -16.38 11.67 17.60
N SER A 209 -15.04 11.70 17.51
CA SER A 209 -14.17 11.85 18.68
C SER A 209 -14.28 13.22 19.33
N ASP A 210 -14.38 14.28 18.52
CA ASP A 210 -14.57 15.66 19.01
C ASP A 210 -15.92 15.81 19.74
N MET A 211 -16.98 15.18 19.22
CA MET A 211 -18.27 15.12 19.92
C MET A 211 -18.22 14.28 21.21
N GLY A 212 -17.47 13.19 21.26
CA GLY A 212 -17.27 12.39 22.47
C GLY A 212 -16.53 13.15 23.57
N GLU A 213 -15.46 13.87 23.22
CA GLU A 213 -14.69 14.68 24.16
C GLU A 213 -15.49 15.88 24.68
N SER A 214 -16.36 16.48 23.85
CA SER A 214 -17.25 17.56 24.29
C SER A 214 -18.30 17.12 25.32
N LEU A 215 -18.82 15.88 25.23
CA LEU A 215 -19.82 15.35 26.15
C LEU A 215 -19.22 14.98 27.52
N ASP A 216 -17.97 14.51 27.56
CA ASP A 216 -17.26 14.21 28.81
C ASP A 216 -16.87 15.48 29.59
N THR A 217 -16.74 16.63 28.92
CA THR A 217 -16.45 17.91 29.59
C THR A 217 -17.66 18.58 30.25
N ASP A 218 -18.88 18.23 29.84
CA ASP A 218 -20.12 18.79 30.40
C ASP A 218 -20.55 18.08 31.71
N GLU A 219 -20.11 16.84 31.96
CA GLU A 219 -20.43 16.10 33.19
C GLU A 219 -19.54 16.49 34.39
N ALA A 220 -18.46 17.23 34.16
CA ALA A 220 -17.52 17.67 35.20
C ALA A 220 -17.87 19.01 35.88
N ASN A 221 -19.01 19.63 35.53
CA ASN A 221 -19.38 20.96 36.03
C ASN A 221 -20.83 21.03 36.53
N ASP A 222 -21.20 20.17 37.49
CA ASP A 222 -22.42 20.34 38.29
C ASP A 222 -22.09 20.87 39.70
N PRO A 223 -22.17 22.20 39.95
CA PRO A 223 -22.13 22.76 41.29
C PRO A 223 -23.54 22.68 41.93
N GLY A 224 -24.00 21.47 42.20
CA GLY A 224 -25.41 21.18 42.51
C GLY A 224 -25.69 20.41 43.80
N ALA A 225 -24.87 20.52 44.85
CA ALA A 225 -25.17 19.90 46.15
C ALA A 225 -25.57 20.96 47.20
N PRO A 226 -26.83 20.99 47.70
CA PRO A 226 -27.16 21.73 48.91
C PRO A 226 -26.79 20.90 50.15
N GLY A 227 -26.23 21.60 51.16
CA GLY A 227 -25.76 21.03 52.42
C GLY A 227 -26.81 20.80 53.49
#